data_AF-A0AAN7P3B4-F1
#
_entry.id   AF-A0AAN7P3B4-F1
#
_cell.length_a   1.000
_cell.length_b   1.000
_cell.length_c   1.000
_cell.angle_alpha   90.00
_cell.angle_beta   90.00
_cell.angle_gamma   90.00
#
_symmetry.space_group_name_H-M   'P 1'
#
loop_
_entity.id
_entity.type
_entity.pdbx_description
1 polymer ?
#
loop_
_entity_poly.entity_id
_entity_poly.type
_entity_poly.pdbx_seq_one_letter_code
_entity_poly.pdbx_strand_id
1 'polypeptide(L)'
;MNLFQSVVCNGQTNGPLILTPLLEKNQTKEAQEAAQVKNKQLFGDIISYSGYFTVNKRFNSNTFFWFFPSENNWKKDPVLLWLNGGPGSTSLFGLFIENGPFNVISNSSVQIRKYRWTKTYSVIYIDNPVGVGYSFTKKGGRPNNQFGFGEHLYSAVVQFFQLFPELKNNDFYLTGESYAGKYLPALALQIEQKSTGSNKINLKGLIIGNGFFMPKHLISRVVEFVYAVGLLDEHQKFEVDLLKEIIINCINFQLWTLATKFTLRLNSLVANYSGYNVIFNIAQPKGSTTEQEVLMNSFLQREDVKKAIHVQNITFNVFKFEINVQDFLEDLMKDVAAWIEQLLNKYPILFYTGHWDIVATYIGTTTALRSLNFIGSHKYRTAKRRFWYVDGELAGYIKEGGNLKEALIRNAGHMAPADQPLWTYKLITSFINNHSNILTTICRHERESLEFIELTSEDEDHTDVATEINNAIVTKVLNSKIEGGINSNVANDAGSDIPTMNTEEVYFLIIYKLLITYLISKLATF
;
A
#
# COMPACT_ATOMS: atom_id res chain seq x y z
N MET A 1 -11.77 7.28 -40.71
CA MET A 1 -11.54 5.82 -40.62
C MET A 1 -12.25 5.33 -39.36
N ASN A 2 -13.26 4.48 -39.54
CA ASN A 2 -14.49 4.40 -38.73
C ASN A 2 -14.31 4.11 -37.24
N LEU A 3 -15.02 4.89 -36.42
CA LEU A 3 -15.26 4.65 -35.01
C LEU A 3 -16.09 3.36 -34.85
N PHE A 4 -15.57 2.39 -34.08
CA PHE A 4 -16.39 1.30 -33.56
C PHE A 4 -17.33 1.87 -32.50
N GLN A 5 -18.47 2.35 -32.96
CA GLN A 5 -19.69 2.50 -32.18
C GLN A 5 -20.28 1.10 -32.04
N SER A 6 -20.03 0.41 -30.93
CA SER A 6 -20.79 -0.80 -30.60
C SER A 6 -22.17 -0.37 -30.13
N VAL A 7 -23.09 -0.21 -31.08
CA VAL A 7 -24.52 -0.18 -30.81
C VAL A 7 -24.90 -1.58 -30.35
N VAL A 8 -25.43 -1.68 -29.12
CA VAL A 8 -25.95 -2.91 -28.54
C VAL A 8 -27.23 -3.28 -29.29
N CYS A 9 -27.11 -4.09 -30.33
CA CYS A 9 -28.21 -4.84 -30.93
C CYS A 9 -27.76 -6.31 -31.02
N ASN A 10 -28.48 -7.21 -30.35
CA ASN A 10 -28.32 -8.67 -30.39
C ASN A 10 -27.11 -9.33 -29.70
N GLY A 11 -26.71 -8.86 -28.51
CA GLY A 11 -26.09 -9.73 -27.49
C GLY A 11 -24.74 -10.40 -27.82
N GLN A 12 -24.04 -10.01 -28.89
CA GLN A 12 -22.67 -10.43 -29.16
C GLN A 12 -21.85 -9.25 -29.65
N THR A 13 -21.11 -8.62 -28.75
CA THR A 13 -20.02 -7.71 -29.12
C THR A 13 -18.73 -8.51 -29.22
N ASN A 14 -18.04 -8.44 -30.36
CA ASN A 14 -16.69 -8.99 -30.55
C ASN A 14 -15.62 -8.10 -29.88
N GLY A 15 -15.88 -7.54 -28.70
CA GLY A 15 -14.97 -6.59 -28.05
C GLY A 15 -15.41 -6.20 -26.64
N PRO A 16 -14.58 -5.42 -25.93
CA PRO A 16 -14.81 -5.06 -24.53
C PRO A 16 -16.11 -4.26 -24.35
N LEU A 17 -16.80 -4.48 -23.24
CA LEU A 17 -18.03 -3.76 -22.91
C LEU A 17 -17.75 -2.38 -22.32
N ILE A 18 -17.83 -1.33 -23.13
CA ILE A 18 -17.69 0.06 -22.69
C ILE A 18 -19.08 0.62 -22.32
N LEU A 19 -19.28 0.93 -21.03
CA LEU A 19 -20.59 1.32 -20.50
C LEU A 19 -20.85 2.83 -20.59
N THR A 20 -19.81 3.66 -20.65
CA THR A 20 -19.91 5.13 -20.65
C THR A 20 -20.92 5.68 -21.66
N PRO A 21 -20.99 5.20 -22.93
CA PRO A 21 -21.99 5.69 -23.88
C PRO A 21 -23.46 5.44 -23.47
N LEU A 22 -23.73 4.36 -22.73
CA LEU A 22 -25.08 4.09 -22.19
C LEU A 22 -25.38 5.00 -21.00
N LEU A 23 -24.40 5.17 -20.11
CA LEU A 23 -24.53 6.05 -18.95
C LEU A 23 -24.73 7.53 -19.34
N GLU A 24 -24.04 8.00 -20.37
CA GLU A 24 -24.21 9.37 -20.90
C GLU A 24 -25.60 9.61 -21.51
N LYS A 25 -26.29 8.54 -21.91
CA LYS A 25 -27.68 8.58 -22.40
C LYS A 25 -28.71 8.30 -21.31
N ASN A 26 -28.29 8.17 -20.04
CA ASN A 26 -29.11 7.77 -18.90
C ASN A 26 -29.81 6.41 -19.08
N GLN A 27 -29.21 5.50 -19.87
CA GLN A 27 -29.70 4.13 -20.10
C GLN A 27 -29.17 3.18 -19.02
N THR A 28 -29.43 3.51 -17.75
CA THR A 28 -28.84 2.80 -16.60
C THR A 28 -29.26 1.33 -16.55
N LYS A 29 -30.53 1.00 -16.83
CA LYS A 29 -31.01 -0.39 -16.77
C LYS A 29 -30.34 -1.26 -17.83
N GLU A 30 -30.25 -0.76 -19.05
CA GLU A 30 -29.57 -1.44 -20.16
C GLU A 30 -28.08 -1.63 -19.85
N ALA A 31 -27.44 -0.62 -19.24
CA ALA A 31 -26.05 -0.73 -18.79
C ALA A 31 -25.87 -1.78 -17.69
N GLN A 32 -26.78 -1.86 -16.71
CA GLN A 32 -26.76 -2.88 -15.65
C GLN A 32 -26.94 -4.28 -16.22
N GLU A 33 -27.91 -4.46 -17.12
CA GLU A 33 -28.19 -5.74 -17.78
C GLU A 33 -27.02 -6.23 -18.64
N ALA A 34 -26.36 -5.30 -19.34
CA ALA A 34 -25.17 -5.59 -20.14
C ALA A 34 -23.95 -5.94 -19.28
N ALA A 35 -23.77 -5.24 -18.15
CA ALA A 35 -22.62 -5.45 -17.27
C ALA A 35 -22.69 -6.75 -16.46
N GLN A 36 -23.87 -7.36 -16.30
CA GLN A 36 -24.03 -8.56 -15.48
C GLN A 36 -23.24 -9.76 -16.01
N VAL A 37 -22.39 -10.35 -15.17
CA VAL A 37 -21.61 -11.55 -15.50
C VAL A 37 -22.52 -12.78 -15.42
N LYS A 38 -22.89 -13.34 -16.58
CA LYS A 38 -23.84 -14.46 -16.70
C LYS A 38 -23.12 -15.77 -17.03
N ASN A 39 -22.32 -16.29 -16.10
CA ASN A 39 -21.68 -17.60 -16.27
C ASN A 39 -21.62 -18.39 -14.95
N LYS A 40 -22.69 -19.14 -14.66
CA LYS A 40 -22.79 -19.98 -13.46
C LYS A 40 -21.79 -21.13 -13.43
N GLN A 41 -21.37 -21.63 -14.59
CA GLN A 41 -20.39 -22.72 -14.67
C GLN A 41 -19.02 -22.26 -14.18
N LEU A 42 -18.65 -21.02 -14.49
CA LEU A 42 -17.40 -20.43 -14.01
C LEU A 42 -17.54 -19.91 -12.58
N PHE A 43 -18.56 -19.11 -12.26
CA PHE A 43 -18.59 -18.31 -11.03
C PHE A 43 -19.63 -18.74 -9.99
N GLY A 44 -20.32 -19.86 -10.23
CA GLY A 44 -21.42 -20.32 -9.37
C GLY A 44 -22.58 -19.33 -9.32
N ASP A 45 -23.21 -19.22 -8.14
CA ASP A 45 -24.33 -18.30 -7.91
C ASP A 45 -23.88 -16.90 -7.43
N ILE A 46 -22.57 -16.59 -7.49
CA ILE A 46 -22.06 -15.26 -7.11
C ILE A 46 -22.47 -14.24 -8.19
N ILE A 47 -23.33 -13.31 -7.78
CA ILE A 47 -23.75 -12.18 -8.62
C ILE A 47 -22.58 -11.21 -8.76
N SER A 48 -22.29 -10.78 -9.98
CA SER A 48 -21.28 -9.75 -10.24
C SER A 48 -21.54 -9.02 -11.56
N TYR A 49 -20.89 -7.86 -11.70
CA TYR A 49 -21.02 -6.97 -12.85
C TYR A 49 -19.64 -6.50 -13.27
N SER A 50 -19.31 -6.55 -14.56
CA SER A 50 -18.02 -6.09 -15.07
C SER A 50 -18.17 -5.35 -16.38
N GLY A 51 -17.19 -4.51 -16.68
CA GLY A 51 -17.13 -3.74 -17.91
C GLY A 51 -16.14 -2.60 -17.78
N TYR A 52 -16.30 -1.58 -18.61
CA TYR A 52 -15.38 -0.46 -18.70
C TYR A 52 -16.05 0.88 -18.52
N PHE A 53 -15.35 1.77 -17.80
CA PHE A 53 -15.63 3.19 -17.79
C PHE A 53 -14.55 3.95 -18.57
N THR A 54 -14.96 4.74 -19.55
CA THR A 54 -14.09 5.70 -20.23
C THR A 54 -13.78 6.84 -19.27
N VAL A 55 -12.55 6.92 -18.80
CA VAL A 55 -12.07 7.95 -17.85
C VAL A 55 -11.36 9.10 -18.55
N ASN A 56 -10.93 8.89 -19.79
CA ASN A 56 -10.36 9.94 -20.64
C ASN A 56 -10.68 9.70 -22.12
N LYS A 57 -11.62 10.48 -22.67
CA LYS A 57 -12.06 10.34 -24.07
C LYS A 57 -10.96 10.66 -25.08
N ARG A 58 -10.08 11.62 -24.79
CA ARG A 58 -9.00 12.06 -25.69
C ARG A 58 -8.08 10.90 -26.07
N PHE A 59 -7.71 10.09 -25.09
CA PHE A 59 -6.82 8.96 -25.28
C PHE A 59 -7.54 7.61 -25.35
N ASN A 60 -8.87 7.61 -25.38
CA ASN A 60 -9.68 6.39 -25.26
C ASN A 60 -9.20 5.53 -24.07
N SER A 61 -8.98 6.17 -22.92
CA SER A 61 -8.56 5.50 -21.70
C SER A 61 -9.78 4.93 -21.00
N ASN A 62 -9.80 3.62 -20.85
CA ASN A 62 -10.91 2.84 -20.32
C ASN A 62 -10.42 2.00 -19.15
N THR A 63 -11.02 2.20 -17.98
CA THR A 63 -10.70 1.44 -16.77
C THR A 63 -11.65 0.27 -16.65
N PHE A 64 -11.10 -0.93 -16.44
CA PHE A 64 -11.87 -2.13 -16.12
C PHE A 64 -12.29 -2.11 -14.66
N PHE A 65 -13.53 -2.50 -14.38
CA PHE A 65 -14.02 -2.77 -13.04
C PHE A 65 -14.70 -4.13 -12.99
N TRP A 66 -14.67 -4.74 -11.80
CA TRP A 66 -15.52 -5.89 -11.47
C TRP A 66 -16.15 -5.67 -10.10
N PHE A 67 -17.47 -5.55 -10.10
CA PHE A 67 -18.29 -5.26 -8.94
C PHE A 67 -19.03 -6.51 -8.43
N PHE A 68 -19.01 -6.70 -7.12
CA PHE A 68 -19.70 -7.76 -6.41
C PHE A 68 -20.63 -7.14 -5.36
N PRO A 69 -21.96 -7.17 -5.56
CA PRO A 69 -22.89 -6.77 -4.52
C PRO A 69 -22.70 -7.61 -3.25
N SER A 70 -22.95 -7.01 -2.08
CA SER A 70 -23.01 -7.76 -0.82
C SER A 70 -23.97 -8.94 -0.93
N GLU A 71 -23.52 -10.10 -0.45
CA GLU A 71 -24.34 -11.32 -0.37
C GLU A 71 -25.44 -11.23 0.70
N ASN A 72 -25.44 -10.17 1.50
CA ASN A 72 -26.49 -9.83 2.45
C ASN A 72 -27.50 -8.83 1.83
N ASN A 73 -27.53 -7.57 2.28
CA ASN A 73 -28.45 -6.56 1.79
C ASN A 73 -27.67 -5.45 1.10
N TRP A 74 -27.17 -5.73 -0.10
CA TRP A 74 -26.32 -4.82 -0.86
C TRP A 74 -26.90 -3.41 -1.07
N LYS A 75 -28.22 -3.22 -1.02
CA LYS A 75 -28.89 -1.91 -1.08
C LYS A 75 -28.75 -1.07 0.19
N LYS A 76 -28.27 -1.65 1.30
CA LYS A 76 -28.02 -0.97 2.57
C LYS A 76 -26.58 -1.14 3.06
N ASP A 77 -25.98 -2.27 2.72
CA ASP A 77 -24.63 -2.61 3.14
C ASP A 77 -23.59 -1.64 2.53
N PRO A 78 -22.50 -1.33 3.25
CA PRO A 78 -21.47 -0.44 2.74
C PRO A 78 -20.83 -0.90 1.43
N VAL A 79 -20.39 0.09 0.63
CA VAL A 79 -19.65 -0.11 -0.61
C VAL A 79 -18.16 0.13 -0.37
N LEU A 80 -17.32 -0.82 -0.76
CA LEU A 80 -15.87 -0.75 -0.63
C LEU A 80 -15.28 -0.73 -2.04
N LEU A 81 -14.48 0.29 -2.34
CA LEU A 81 -13.53 0.22 -3.45
C LEU A 81 -12.29 -0.52 -2.96
N TRP A 82 -11.80 -1.51 -3.71
CA TRP A 82 -10.51 -2.15 -3.50
C TRP A 82 -9.53 -1.80 -4.62
N LEU A 83 -8.33 -1.35 -4.23
CA LEU A 83 -7.20 -1.13 -5.13
C LEU A 83 -5.96 -1.87 -4.64
N ASN A 84 -5.37 -2.72 -5.49
CA ASN A 84 -3.99 -3.16 -5.29
C ASN A 84 -3.01 -2.03 -5.66
N GLY A 85 -1.74 -2.20 -5.26
CA GLY A 85 -0.69 -1.21 -5.45
C GLY A 85 0.20 -1.44 -6.68
N GLY A 86 1.48 -1.72 -6.45
CA GLY A 86 2.53 -1.76 -7.46
C GLY A 86 3.50 -0.58 -7.32
N PRO A 87 3.30 0.56 -8.02
CA PRO A 87 2.16 0.94 -8.85
C PRO A 87 2.02 0.11 -10.12
N GLY A 88 0.78 -0.19 -10.50
CA GLY A 88 0.47 -0.89 -11.75
C GLY A 88 0.16 -2.38 -11.62
N SER A 89 -0.16 -2.86 -10.41
CA SER A 89 -0.69 -4.20 -10.20
C SER A 89 -2.20 -4.24 -10.39
N THR A 90 -2.71 -5.32 -10.98
CA THR A 90 -4.15 -5.55 -11.19
C THR A 90 -4.87 -5.70 -9.86
N SER A 91 -6.06 -5.12 -9.73
CA SER A 91 -6.91 -5.33 -8.53
C SER A 91 -7.62 -6.68 -8.55
N LEU A 92 -7.49 -7.44 -9.64
CA LEU A 92 -7.92 -8.84 -9.69
C LEU A 92 -7.03 -9.74 -8.81
N PHE A 93 -5.83 -9.27 -8.47
CA PHE A 93 -5.01 -9.92 -7.45
C PHE A 93 -5.78 -10.02 -6.11
N GLY A 94 -6.28 -8.90 -5.59
CA GLY A 94 -7.08 -8.91 -4.37
C GLY A 94 -8.38 -9.70 -4.48
N LEU A 95 -8.97 -9.76 -5.67
CA LEU A 95 -10.17 -10.55 -5.94
C LEU A 95 -9.91 -12.06 -5.83
N PHE A 96 -8.84 -12.58 -6.47
CA PHE A 96 -8.58 -14.01 -6.58
C PHE A 96 -7.64 -14.58 -5.52
N ILE A 97 -6.83 -13.75 -4.85
CA ILE A 97 -5.77 -14.20 -3.94
C ILE A 97 -6.07 -13.78 -2.50
N GLU A 98 -6.63 -12.59 -2.30
CA GLU A 98 -6.73 -11.99 -0.97
C GLU A 98 -8.16 -12.06 -0.39
N ASN A 99 -9.00 -11.07 -0.73
CA ASN A 99 -10.23 -10.75 -0.02
C ASN A 99 -11.51 -10.93 -0.85
N GLY A 100 -11.39 -11.19 -2.14
CA GLY A 100 -12.52 -11.44 -3.00
C GLY A 100 -13.13 -12.84 -2.86
N PRO A 101 -14.20 -13.10 -3.62
CA PRO A 101 -15.01 -14.29 -3.42
C PRO A 101 -14.37 -15.58 -3.91
N PHE A 102 -13.29 -15.50 -4.70
CA PHE A 102 -12.75 -16.66 -5.42
C PHE A 102 -11.30 -16.98 -5.02
N ASN A 103 -10.96 -18.26 -5.12
CA ASN A 103 -9.60 -18.78 -5.26
C ASN A 103 -9.54 -19.55 -6.58
N VAL A 104 -8.49 -19.36 -7.38
CA VAL A 104 -8.25 -20.25 -8.52
C VAL A 104 -7.56 -21.52 -8.02
N ILE A 105 -8.07 -22.68 -8.42
CA ILE A 105 -7.51 -23.99 -8.08
C ILE A 105 -6.89 -24.66 -9.31
N SER A 106 -6.07 -25.68 -9.10
CA SER A 106 -5.14 -26.28 -10.09
C SER A 106 -5.81 -26.77 -11.38
N ASN A 107 -7.08 -27.14 -11.36
CA ASN A 107 -7.85 -27.49 -12.57
C ASN A 107 -8.36 -26.26 -13.36
N SER A 108 -7.80 -25.08 -13.07
CA SER A 108 -8.21 -23.79 -13.64
C SER A 108 -9.69 -23.44 -13.38
N SER A 109 -10.32 -23.97 -12.34
CA SER A 109 -11.64 -23.53 -11.88
C SER A 109 -11.53 -22.63 -10.65
N VAL A 110 -12.63 -22.02 -10.23
CA VAL A 110 -12.66 -21.19 -9.02
C VAL A 110 -13.42 -21.89 -7.89
N GLN A 111 -12.92 -21.73 -6.68
CA GLN A 111 -13.59 -22.11 -5.44
C GLN A 111 -14.02 -20.85 -4.68
N ILE A 112 -15.18 -20.89 -4.02
CA ILE A 112 -15.64 -19.81 -3.16
C ILE A 112 -14.79 -19.75 -1.87
N ARG A 113 -14.19 -18.58 -1.61
CA ARG A 113 -13.37 -18.30 -0.42
C ARG A 113 -14.23 -18.20 0.83
N LYS A 114 -13.84 -18.89 1.91
CA LYS A 114 -14.57 -18.89 3.20
C LYS A 114 -14.74 -17.50 3.82
N TYR A 115 -13.63 -16.75 3.88
CA TYR A 115 -13.56 -15.38 4.38
C TYR A 115 -13.34 -14.45 3.19
N ARG A 116 -14.42 -13.86 2.72
CA ARG A 116 -14.46 -12.93 1.59
C ARG A 116 -15.23 -11.71 2.02
N TRP A 117 -14.81 -10.54 1.57
CA TRP A 117 -15.43 -9.27 1.99
C TRP A 117 -16.84 -9.11 1.43
N THR A 118 -17.12 -9.74 0.29
CA THR A 118 -18.44 -9.76 -0.37
C THR A 118 -19.56 -10.37 0.47
N LYS A 119 -19.25 -11.09 1.55
CA LYS A 119 -20.27 -11.57 2.51
C LYS A 119 -21.05 -10.46 3.20
N THR A 120 -20.45 -9.28 3.36
CA THR A 120 -21.02 -8.19 4.16
C THR A 120 -20.95 -6.84 3.45
N TYR A 121 -20.15 -6.74 2.40
CA TYR A 121 -19.90 -5.50 1.69
C TYR A 121 -20.11 -5.67 0.20
N SER A 122 -20.60 -4.60 -0.43
CA SER A 122 -20.56 -4.47 -1.88
C SER A 122 -19.14 -4.05 -2.27
N VAL A 123 -18.39 -4.85 -3.02
CA VAL A 123 -16.96 -4.59 -3.30
C VAL A 123 -16.72 -4.33 -4.78
N ILE A 124 -16.00 -3.25 -5.09
CA ILE A 124 -15.59 -2.85 -6.44
C ILE A 124 -14.08 -3.08 -6.57
N TYR A 125 -13.66 -3.92 -7.51
CA TYR A 125 -12.25 -4.08 -7.89
C TYR A 125 -11.99 -3.29 -9.16
N ILE A 126 -11.04 -2.36 -9.16
CA ILE A 126 -10.69 -1.54 -10.34
C ILE A 126 -9.23 -1.75 -10.72
N ASP A 127 -8.99 -2.13 -11.98
CA ASP A 127 -7.63 -2.16 -12.52
C ASP A 127 -7.12 -0.75 -12.75
N ASN A 128 -6.15 -0.33 -11.94
CA ASN A 128 -5.64 1.04 -11.89
C ASN A 128 -4.10 1.09 -11.94
N PRO A 129 -3.51 2.05 -12.65
CA PRO A 129 -4.11 2.95 -13.64
C PRO A 129 -4.45 2.26 -14.97
N VAL A 130 -4.99 3.01 -15.94
CA VAL A 130 -5.20 2.50 -17.31
C VAL A 130 -3.91 1.92 -17.90
N GLY A 131 -4.02 0.79 -18.61
CA GLY A 131 -2.89 -0.03 -19.07
C GLY A 131 -2.59 -1.24 -18.18
N VAL A 132 -3.12 -1.27 -16.95
CA VAL A 132 -2.96 -2.37 -15.98
C VAL A 132 -4.06 -3.40 -16.13
N GLY A 133 -3.72 -4.68 -15.97
CA GLY A 133 -4.70 -5.77 -16.03
C GLY A 133 -5.46 -5.74 -17.34
N TYR A 134 -6.78 -5.56 -17.28
CA TYR A 134 -7.62 -5.36 -18.48
C TYR A 134 -7.89 -3.90 -18.84
N SER A 135 -7.50 -2.93 -18.02
CA SER A 135 -7.65 -1.51 -18.35
C SER A 135 -6.72 -1.13 -19.51
N PHE A 136 -7.18 -0.29 -20.43
CA PHE A 136 -6.42 0.05 -21.65
C PHE A 136 -6.52 1.53 -22.01
N THR A 137 -5.57 1.99 -22.82
CA THR A 137 -5.52 3.38 -23.31
C THR A 137 -4.67 3.47 -24.59
N LYS A 138 -4.87 4.50 -25.40
CA LYS A 138 -3.91 4.89 -26.44
C LYS A 138 -2.64 5.47 -25.80
N LYS A 139 -1.54 5.50 -26.59
CA LYS A 139 -0.25 6.10 -26.21
C LYS A 139 -0.45 7.50 -25.62
N GLY A 140 0.18 7.76 -24.48
CA GLY A 140 0.09 9.05 -23.77
C GLY A 140 -1.13 9.22 -22.86
N GLY A 141 -2.05 8.27 -22.78
CA GLY A 141 -3.21 8.35 -21.89
C GLY A 141 -3.02 7.74 -20.50
N ARG A 142 -1.85 7.16 -20.21
CA ARG A 142 -1.54 6.64 -18.88
C ARG A 142 -1.12 7.82 -17.97
N PRO A 143 -1.79 8.04 -16.83
CA PRO A 143 -1.32 9.00 -15.84
C PRO A 143 0.02 8.52 -15.26
N ASN A 144 0.90 9.47 -14.93
CA ASN A 144 2.22 9.20 -14.37
C ASN A 144 2.43 9.83 -12.98
N ASN A 145 1.38 10.43 -12.41
CA ASN A 145 1.43 11.04 -11.10
C ASN A 145 0.11 10.89 -10.34
N GLN A 146 0.18 11.10 -9.03
CA GLN A 146 -0.94 10.95 -8.11
C GLN A 146 -2.19 11.76 -8.49
N PHE A 147 -2.04 12.98 -9.02
CA PHE A 147 -3.17 13.79 -9.43
C PHE A 147 -3.95 13.13 -10.58
N GLY A 148 -3.23 12.69 -11.63
CA GLY A 148 -3.84 12.00 -12.77
C GLY A 148 -4.52 10.68 -12.38
N PHE A 149 -3.95 9.92 -11.44
CA PHE A 149 -4.61 8.72 -10.90
C PHE A 149 -5.93 9.07 -10.21
N GLY A 150 -5.91 10.09 -9.35
CA GLY A 150 -7.09 10.56 -8.65
C GLY A 150 -8.21 10.97 -9.59
N GLU A 151 -7.89 11.71 -10.67
CA GLU A 151 -8.90 12.15 -11.64
C GLU A 151 -9.55 10.98 -12.40
N HIS A 152 -8.75 10.03 -12.87
CA HIS A 152 -9.26 8.85 -13.56
C HIS A 152 -10.12 7.99 -12.62
N LEU A 153 -9.66 7.74 -11.40
CA LEU A 153 -10.42 7.00 -10.39
C LEU A 153 -11.72 7.71 -10.01
N TYR A 154 -11.69 9.04 -9.85
CA TYR A 154 -12.90 9.82 -9.54
C TYR A 154 -13.94 9.69 -10.66
N SER A 155 -13.51 9.81 -11.92
CA SER A 155 -14.39 9.59 -13.07
C SER A 155 -15.02 8.20 -13.07
N ALA A 156 -14.24 7.17 -12.76
CA ALA A 156 -14.74 5.79 -12.67
C ALA A 156 -15.76 5.61 -11.52
N VAL A 157 -15.48 6.18 -10.34
CA VAL A 157 -16.39 6.09 -9.18
C VAL A 157 -17.71 6.84 -9.43
N VAL A 158 -17.67 8.01 -10.07
CA VAL A 158 -18.89 8.73 -10.47
C VAL A 158 -19.73 7.88 -11.42
N GLN A 159 -19.10 7.30 -12.45
CA GLN A 159 -19.80 6.43 -13.40
C GLN A 159 -20.33 5.15 -12.75
N PHE A 160 -19.62 4.59 -11.76
CA PHE A 160 -20.11 3.47 -10.97
C PHE A 160 -21.42 3.81 -10.24
N PHE A 161 -21.50 4.96 -9.56
CA PHE A 161 -22.74 5.37 -8.89
C PHE A 161 -23.83 5.85 -9.85
N GLN A 162 -23.50 6.17 -11.11
CA GLN A 162 -24.50 6.34 -12.19
C GLN A 162 -25.05 4.99 -12.68
N LEU A 163 -24.19 3.96 -12.70
CA LEU A 163 -24.57 2.60 -13.05
C LEU A 163 -25.40 1.92 -11.95
N PHE A 164 -25.13 2.22 -10.69
CA PHE A 164 -25.85 1.69 -9.53
C PHE A 164 -26.38 2.82 -8.62
N PRO A 165 -27.36 3.61 -9.08
CA PRO A 165 -27.87 4.77 -8.34
C PRO A 165 -28.48 4.42 -6.98
N GLU A 166 -28.97 3.18 -6.81
CA GLU A 166 -29.47 2.64 -5.54
C GLU A 166 -28.41 2.57 -4.45
N LEU A 167 -27.11 2.58 -4.81
CA LEU A 167 -25.99 2.55 -3.86
C LEU A 167 -25.47 3.93 -3.47
N LYS A 168 -25.98 5.00 -4.08
CA LYS A 168 -25.43 6.36 -3.92
C LYS A 168 -25.46 6.86 -2.47
N ASN A 169 -26.42 6.39 -1.68
CA ASN A 169 -26.56 6.76 -0.27
C ASN A 169 -25.85 5.79 0.68
N ASN A 170 -25.34 4.65 0.19
CA ASN A 170 -24.62 3.71 1.03
C ASN A 170 -23.32 4.34 1.52
N ASP A 171 -22.85 3.88 2.67
CA ASP A 171 -21.54 4.29 3.16
C ASP A 171 -20.46 3.78 2.22
N PHE A 172 -19.59 4.69 1.76
CA PHE A 172 -18.53 4.37 0.81
C PHE A 172 -17.16 4.45 1.48
N TYR A 173 -16.36 3.39 1.34
CA TYR A 173 -15.00 3.30 1.84
C TYR A 173 -14.01 3.09 0.71
N LEU A 174 -12.89 3.81 0.78
CA LEU A 174 -11.76 3.55 -0.09
C LEU A 174 -10.82 2.59 0.63
N THR A 175 -10.60 1.42 0.04
CA THR A 175 -9.77 0.36 0.61
C THR A 175 -8.72 -0.08 -0.39
N GLY A 176 -7.61 -0.58 0.11
CA GLY A 176 -6.53 -1.06 -0.75
C GLY A 176 -5.23 -1.22 0.00
N GLU A 177 -4.20 -1.63 -0.72
CA GLU A 177 -2.91 -1.95 -0.13
C GLU A 177 -1.71 -1.38 -0.88
N SER A 178 -0.54 -1.40 -0.24
CA SER A 178 0.74 -1.07 -0.87
C SER A 178 0.73 0.35 -1.45
N TYR A 179 1.01 0.52 -2.74
CA TYR A 179 0.94 1.83 -3.42
C TYR A 179 -0.47 2.47 -3.41
N ALA A 180 -1.52 1.72 -3.10
CA ALA A 180 -2.84 2.31 -2.83
C ALA A 180 -2.83 3.27 -1.63
N GLY A 181 -1.82 3.19 -0.75
CA GLY A 181 -1.53 4.23 0.24
C GLY A 181 -1.40 5.64 -0.35
N LYS A 182 -1.15 5.76 -1.66
CA LYS A 182 -1.20 7.04 -2.41
C LYS A 182 -2.44 7.18 -3.28
N TYR A 183 -2.93 6.11 -3.90
CA TYR A 183 -4.13 6.15 -4.73
C TYR A 183 -5.37 6.58 -3.93
N LEU A 184 -5.56 6.04 -2.73
CA LEU A 184 -6.75 6.30 -1.93
C LEU A 184 -6.81 7.76 -1.44
N PRO A 185 -5.74 8.36 -0.89
CA PRO A 185 -5.73 9.80 -0.60
C PRO A 185 -5.96 10.67 -1.84
N ALA A 186 -5.34 10.32 -2.98
CA ALA A 186 -5.52 11.07 -4.23
C ALA A 186 -6.99 11.07 -4.68
N LEU A 187 -7.66 9.91 -4.65
CA LEU A 187 -9.08 9.81 -4.96
C LEU A 187 -9.96 10.55 -3.93
N ALA A 188 -9.68 10.39 -2.63
CA ALA A 188 -10.45 11.06 -1.59
C ALA A 188 -10.43 12.59 -1.74
N LEU A 189 -9.29 13.17 -2.10
CA LEU A 189 -9.19 14.61 -2.37
C LEU A 189 -10.01 15.03 -3.59
N GLN A 190 -10.05 14.23 -4.65
CA GLN A 190 -10.88 14.50 -5.82
C GLN A 190 -12.37 14.44 -5.47
N ILE A 191 -12.77 13.49 -4.64
CA ILE A 191 -14.13 13.42 -4.09
C ILE A 191 -14.44 14.71 -3.32
N GLU A 192 -13.59 15.10 -2.38
CA GLU A 192 -13.78 16.31 -1.57
C GLU A 192 -13.91 17.59 -2.39
N GLN A 193 -13.14 17.69 -3.48
CA GLN A 193 -13.11 18.89 -4.31
C GLN A 193 -14.27 18.94 -5.33
N LYS A 194 -14.68 17.79 -5.87
CA LYS A 194 -15.55 17.73 -7.06
C LYS A 194 -16.92 17.10 -6.80
N SER A 195 -17.10 16.37 -5.70
CA SER A 195 -18.31 15.58 -5.45
C SER A 195 -19.47 16.44 -4.91
N THR A 196 -20.30 16.94 -5.82
CA THR A 196 -21.47 17.77 -5.50
C THR A 196 -22.72 17.35 -6.27
N GLY A 197 -23.90 17.78 -5.81
CA GLY A 197 -25.18 17.58 -6.52
C GLY A 197 -25.47 16.11 -6.88
N SER A 198 -25.70 15.85 -8.17
CA SER A 198 -25.95 14.51 -8.70
C SER A 198 -24.75 13.56 -8.61
N ASN A 199 -23.53 14.09 -8.45
CA ASN A 199 -22.29 13.32 -8.31
C ASN A 199 -21.80 13.21 -6.86
N LYS A 200 -22.64 13.57 -5.88
CA LYS A 200 -22.32 13.45 -4.46
C LYS A 200 -22.07 11.98 -4.08
N ILE A 201 -20.91 11.72 -3.48
CA ILE A 201 -20.44 10.42 -3.00
C ILE A 201 -20.41 10.46 -1.48
N ASN A 202 -21.02 9.47 -0.83
CA ASN A 202 -21.08 9.37 0.64
C ASN A 202 -19.81 8.71 1.21
N LEU A 203 -18.65 9.34 0.99
CA LEU A 203 -17.37 8.87 1.54
C LEU A 203 -17.40 8.89 3.07
N LYS A 204 -17.00 7.79 3.71
CA LYS A 204 -16.98 7.64 5.17
C LYS A 204 -15.61 7.39 5.77
N GLY A 205 -14.66 6.85 5.01
CA GLY A 205 -13.33 6.56 5.55
C GLY A 205 -12.42 5.87 4.55
N LEU A 206 -11.16 5.74 4.96
CA LEU A 206 -10.12 5.06 4.20
C LEU A 206 -9.55 3.89 5.00
N ILE A 207 -9.19 2.82 4.32
CA ILE A 207 -8.51 1.65 4.88
C ILE A 207 -7.30 1.32 4.03
N ILE A 208 -6.11 1.48 4.60
CA ILE A 208 -4.83 1.36 3.92
C ILE A 208 -4.05 0.19 4.54
N GLY A 209 -3.93 -0.91 3.80
CA GLY A 209 -3.11 -2.06 4.16
C GLY A 209 -1.66 -1.89 3.72
N ASN A 210 -0.70 -2.12 4.62
CA ASN A 210 0.73 -2.16 4.30
C ASN A 210 1.17 -1.02 3.36
N GLY A 211 0.69 0.20 3.65
CA GLY A 211 0.68 1.30 2.69
C GLY A 211 2.04 1.94 2.45
N PHE A 212 2.38 2.20 1.18
CA PHE A 212 3.58 2.92 0.75
C PHE A 212 3.28 4.41 0.50
N PHE A 213 3.03 5.18 1.56
CA PHE A 213 2.53 6.58 1.49
C PHE A 213 3.54 7.66 1.91
N MET A 214 4.53 7.32 2.74
CA MET A 214 5.60 8.24 3.19
C MET A 214 6.97 7.56 3.08
N PRO A 215 7.52 7.42 1.85
CA PRO A 215 8.66 6.56 1.57
C PRO A 215 9.90 6.84 2.43
N LYS A 216 10.20 8.13 2.70
CA LYS A 216 11.31 8.52 3.59
C LYS A 216 11.23 7.87 4.97
N HIS A 217 10.05 7.85 5.57
CA HIS A 217 9.82 7.31 6.93
C HIS A 217 9.76 5.78 6.94
N LEU A 218 9.24 5.19 5.86
CA LEU A 218 9.21 3.73 5.70
C LEU A 218 10.63 3.17 5.56
N ILE A 219 11.44 3.80 4.70
CA ILE A 219 12.82 3.38 4.41
C ILE A 219 13.75 3.66 5.59
N SER A 220 13.57 4.75 6.34
CA SER A 220 14.47 5.09 7.44
C SER A 220 14.57 4.03 8.53
N ARG A 221 13.60 3.11 8.60
CA ARG A 221 13.54 2.03 9.59
C ARG A 221 13.75 0.63 9.03
N VAL A 222 13.85 0.46 7.71
CA VAL A 222 13.90 -0.88 7.10
C VAL A 222 15.09 -1.70 7.60
N VAL A 223 16.27 -1.05 7.72
CA VAL A 223 17.53 -1.69 8.13
C VAL A 223 17.47 -2.21 9.55
N GLU A 224 16.89 -1.43 10.47
CA GLU A 224 16.68 -1.82 11.86
C GLU A 224 15.85 -3.10 11.94
N PHE A 225 14.77 -3.17 11.16
CA PHE A 225 13.87 -4.33 11.14
C PHE A 225 14.59 -5.57 10.61
N VAL A 226 15.14 -5.52 9.39
CA VAL A 226 15.74 -6.71 8.74
C VAL A 226 16.97 -7.23 9.49
N TYR A 227 17.72 -6.34 10.14
CA TYR A 227 18.81 -6.74 11.02
C TYR A 227 18.28 -7.41 12.30
N ALA A 228 17.29 -6.79 12.97
CA ALA A 228 16.76 -7.31 14.23
C ALA A 228 16.07 -8.68 14.07
N VAL A 229 15.52 -8.99 12.89
CA VAL A 229 14.96 -10.31 12.59
C VAL A 229 16.01 -11.32 12.07
N GLY A 230 17.28 -10.95 12.05
CA GLY A 230 18.40 -11.85 11.73
C GLY A 230 18.62 -12.12 10.24
N LEU A 231 18.07 -11.28 9.36
CA LEU A 231 18.25 -11.46 7.91
C LEU A 231 19.57 -10.89 7.39
N LEU A 232 20.23 -10.01 8.16
CA LEU A 232 21.51 -9.40 7.82
C LEU A 232 22.52 -9.62 8.96
N ASP A 233 23.78 -9.86 8.61
CA ASP A 233 24.91 -9.71 9.54
C ASP A 233 25.34 -8.23 9.70
N GLU A 234 26.36 -7.96 10.53
CA GLU A 234 26.83 -6.59 10.78
C GLU A 234 27.40 -5.89 9.54
N HIS A 235 28.10 -6.63 8.67
CA HIS A 235 28.70 -6.09 7.46
C HIS A 235 27.60 -5.75 6.44
N GLN A 236 26.69 -6.68 6.20
CA GLN A 236 25.53 -6.49 5.33
C GLN A 236 24.64 -5.36 5.83
N LYS A 237 24.43 -5.27 7.15
CA LYS A 237 23.71 -4.15 7.77
C LYS A 237 24.36 -2.82 7.41
N PHE A 238 25.69 -2.70 7.51
CA PHE A 238 26.40 -1.46 7.16
C PHE A 238 26.19 -1.07 5.69
N GLU A 239 26.29 -2.01 4.76
CA GLU A 239 26.06 -1.76 3.33
C GLU A 239 24.63 -1.30 3.04
N VAL A 240 23.63 -1.97 3.60
CA VAL A 240 22.22 -1.60 3.41
C VAL A 240 21.92 -0.24 4.06
N ASP A 241 22.53 0.05 5.22
CA ASP A 241 22.39 1.34 5.90
C ASP A 241 22.95 2.51 5.08
N LEU A 242 24.08 2.28 4.41
CA LEU A 242 24.68 3.26 3.51
C LEU A 242 23.75 3.62 2.35
N LEU A 243 23.17 2.60 1.72
CA LEU A 243 22.23 2.79 0.61
C LEU A 243 20.95 3.48 1.08
N LYS A 244 20.47 3.16 2.28
CA LYS A 244 19.35 3.85 2.94
C LYS A 244 19.64 5.35 3.12
N GLU A 245 20.84 5.74 3.58
CA GLU A 245 21.23 7.16 3.70
C GLU A 245 21.29 7.86 2.33
N ILE A 246 21.79 7.19 1.29
CA ILE A 246 21.77 7.72 -0.08
C ILE A 246 20.32 8.00 -0.53
N ILE A 247 19.41 7.05 -0.33
CA ILE A 247 17.99 7.21 -0.68
C ILE A 247 17.37 8.40 0.07
N ILE A 248 17.61 8.52 1.37
CA ILE A 248 17.08 9.61 2.19
C ILE A 248 17.59 10.97 1.68
N ASN A 249 18.87 11.06 1.33
CA ASN A 249 19.43 12.27 0.75
C ASN A 249 18.84 12.58 -0.63
N CYS A 250 18.68 11.57 -1.51
CA CYS A 250 17.99 11.77 -2.79
C CYS A 250 16.57 12.31 -2.57
N ILE A 251 15.82 11.83 -1.59
CA ILE A 251 14.48 12.36 -1.26
C ILE A 251 14.57 13.82 -0.77
N ASN A 252 15.50 14.13 0.14
CA ASN A 252 15.67 15.49 0.68
C ASN A 252 16.00 16.51 -0.41
N PHE A 253 16.82 16.12 -1.38
CA PHE A 253 17.17 16.93 -2.55
C PHE A 253 16.19 16.78 -3.72
N GLN A 254 15.06 16.09 -3.53
CA GLN A 254 14.01 15.89 -4.54
C GLN A 254 14.51 15.21 -5.83
N LEU A 255 15.56 14.40 -5.72
CA LEU A 255 16.11 13.56 -6.78
C LEU A 255 15.29 12.26 -6.91
N TRP A 256 14.01 12.39 -7.23
CA TRP A 256 13.01 11.32 -7.14
C TRP A 256 13.36 10.06 -7.93
N THR A 257 13.79 10.22 -9.19
CA THR A 257 14.18 9.10 -10.05
C THR A 257 15.35 8.32 -9.46
N LEU A 258 16.35 9.02 -8.89
CA LEU A 258 17.49 8.39 -8.23
C LEU A 258 17.07 7.68 -6.94
N ALA A 259 16.25 8.34 -6.12
CA ALA A 259 15.70 7.73 -4.90
C ALA A 259 14.95 6.42 -5.22
N THR A 260 14.16 6.40 -6.29
CA THR A 260 13.46 5.20 -6.76
C THR A 260 14.45 4.10 -7.14
N LYS A 261 15.41 4.40 -8.03
CA LYS A 261 16.40 3.42 -8.48
C LYS A 261 17.20 2.82 -7.31
N PHE A 262 17.63 3.65 -6.37
CA PHE A 262 18.35 3.18 -5.18
C PHE A 262 17.45 2.37 -4.24
N THR A 263 16.16 2.70 -4.12
CA THR A 263 15.19 1.90 -3.34
C THR A 263 15.00 0.51 -3.96
N LEU A 264 14.91 0.41 -5.29
CA LEU A 264 14.86 -0.88 -5.97
C LEU A 264 16.14 -1.70 -5.69
N ARG A 265 17.30 -1.05 -5.78
CA ARG A 265 18.58 -1.69 -5.45
C ARG A 265 18.64 -2.16 -4.00
N LEU A 266 18.12 -1.37 -3.05
CA LEU A 266 18.05 -1.73 -1.63
C LEU A 266 17.21 -2.98 -1.44
N ASN A 267 16.03 -3.02 -2.05
CA ASN A 267 15.15 -4.19 -1.98
C ASN A 267 15.82 -5.44 -2.55
N SER A 268 16.48 -5.32 -3.71
CA SER A 268 17.24 -6.43 -4.31
C SER A 268 18.41 -6.87 -3.44
N LEU A 269 19.10 -5.94 -2.79
CA LEU A 269 20.24 -6.23 -1.91
C LEU A 269 19.79 -6.99 -0.67
N VAL A 270 18.71 -6.54 -0.03
CA VAL A 270 18.08 -7.24 1.11
C VAL A 270 17.62 -8.64 0.69
N ALA A 271 16.94 -8.78 -0.46
CA ALA A 271 16.53 -10.08 -0.98
C ALA A 271 17.73 -11.02 -1.20
N ASN A 272 18.82 -10.53 -1.80
CA ASN A 272 20.01 -11.31 -2.05
C ASN A 272 20.70 -11.78 -0.76
N TYR A 273 20.91 -10.89 0.22
CA TYR A 273 21.56 -11.27 1.48
C TYR A 273 20.72 -12.22 2.33
N SER A 274 19.39 -12.07 2.30
CA SER A 274 18.47 -12.98 3.00
C SER A 274 18.28 -14.33 2.28
N GLY A 275 18.66 -14.44 1.00
CA GLY A 275 18.37 -15.61 0.17
C GLY A 275 16.91 -15.71 -0.26
N TYR A 276 16.18 -14.59 -0.31
CA TYR A 276 14.75 -14.54 -0.58
C TYR A 276 14.48 -14.21 -2.04
N ASN A 277 13.44 -14.83 -2.60
CA ASN A 277 12.95 -14.50 -3.94
C ASN A 277 12.09 -13.22 -3.91
N VAL A 278 11.37 -13.01 -2.81
CA VAL A 278 10.50 -11.84 -2.59
C VAL A 278 10.61 -11.36 -1.15
N ILE A 279 10.48 -10.05 -0.94
CA ILE A 279 10.60 -9.41 0.38
C ILE A 279 9.25 -9.03 0.99
N PHE A 280 8.18 -9.70 0.59
CA PHE A 280 6.82 -9.37 1.05
C PHE A 280 6.46 -10.02 2.38
N ASN A 281 7.13 -11.09 2.78
CA ASN A 281 6.83 -11.78 4.03
C ASN A 281 8.07 -12.52 4.54
N ILE A 282 8.57 -12.15 5.74
CA ILE A 282 9.75 -12.80 6.31
C ILE A 282 9.58 -14.32 6.51
N ALA A 283 8.35 -14.80 6.70
CA ALA A 283 8.05 -16.21 6.91
C ALA A 283 7.90 -17.02 5.61
N GLN A 284 7.96 -16.37 4.44
CA GLN A 284 7.71 -17.00 3.15
C GLN A 284 8.79 -16.57 2.12
N PRO A 285 10.03 -17.09 2.23
CA PRO A 285 11.17 -16.64 1.43
C PRO A 285 11.00 -16.85 -0.09
N LYS A 286 10.14 -17.81 -0.49
CA LYS A 286 9.81 -18.09 -1.90
C LYS A 286 8.58 -17.32 -2.41
N GLY A 287 7.83 -16.66 -1.52
CA GLY A 287 6.54 -16.02 -1.80
C GLY A 287 5.40 -17.04 -1.90
N SER A 288 4.42 -16.96 -1.00
CA SER A 288 3.24 -17.85 -1.04
C SER A 288 2.33 -17.64 -2.25
N THR A 289 2.42 -16.48 -2.90
CA THR A 289 1.47 -16.10 -3.96
C THR A 289 1.93 -16.50 -5.35
N THR A 290 3.17 -16.95 -5.53
CA THR A 290 3.73 -17.22 -6.87
C THR A 290 2.96 -18.30 -7.64
N GLU A 291 2.54 -19.39 -6.98
CA GLU A 291 1.72 -20.44 -7.62
C GLU A 291 0.30 -19.93 -7.92
N GLN A 292 -0.33 -19.26 -6.97
CA GLN A 292 -1.68 -18.73 -7.08
C GLN A 292 -1.77 -17.61 -8.13
N GLU A 293 -0.71 -16.80 -8.27
CA GLU A 293 -0.56 -15.80 -9.32
C GLU A 293 -0.48 -16.45 -10.70
N VAL A 294 0.27 -17.54 -10.85
CA VAL A 294 0.35 -18.30 -12.10
C VAL A 294 -1.03 -18.86 -12.44
N LEU A 295 -1.71 -19.50 -11.48
CA LEU A 295 -3.07 -20.02 -11.67
C LEU A 295 -4.07 -18.93 -12.04
N MET A 296 -4.06 -17.80 -11.33
CA MET A 296 -4.88 -16.63 -11.62
C MET A 296 -4.63 -16.12 -13.03
N ASN A 297 -3.37 -15.93 -13.40
CA ASN A 297 -2.99 -15.43 -14.71
C ASN A 297 -3.45 -16.37 -15.83
N SER A 298 -3.21 -17.67 -15.69
CA SER A 298 -3.68 -18.68 -16.65
C SER A 298 -5.21 -18.68 -16.76
N PHE A 299 -5.93 -18.57 -15.63
CA PHE A 299 -7.39 -18.51 -15.62
C PHE A 299 -7.93 -17.29 -16.36
N LEU A 300 -7.40 -16.10 -16.06
CA LEU A 300 -7.81 -14.84 -16.68
C LEU A 300 -7.49 -14.79 -18.19
N GLN A 301 -6.51 -15.55 -18.65
CA GLN A 301 -6.21 -15.61 -20.08
C GLN A 301 -7.16 -16.51 -20.89
N ARG A 302 -8.00 -17.34 -20.26
CA ARG A 302 -8.95 -18.21 -20.98
C ARG A 302 -10.03 -17.39 -21.71
N GLU A 303 -10.35 -17.79 -22.93
CA GLU A 303 -11.33 -17.08 -23.76
C GLU A 303 -12.75 -17.14 -23.20
N ASP A 304 -13.14 -18.25 -22.56
CA ASP A 304 -14.46 -18.36 -21.92
C ASP A 304 -14.58 -17.45 -20.69
N VAL A 305 -13.50 -17.29 -19.92
CA VAL A 305 -13.40 -16.33 -18.81
C VAL A 305 -13.45 -14.90 -19.33
N LYS A 306 -12.61 -14.54 -20.32
CA LYS A 306 -12.63 -13.20 -20.93
C LYS A 306 -14.00 -12.84 -21.48
N LYS A 307 -14.68 -13.80 -22.11
CA LYS A 307 -16.04 -13.63 -22.62
C LYS A 307 -17.04 -13.39 -21.50
N ALA A 308 -16.95 -14.17 -20.42
CA ALA A 308 -17.87 -14.06 -19.29
C ALA A 308 -17.76 -12.71 -18.56
N ILE A 309 -16.57 -12.13 -18.49
CA ILE A 309 -16.33 -10.85 -17.79
C ILE A 309 -16.22 -9.64 -18.73
N HIS A 310 -16.63 -9.79 -19.99
CA HIS A 310 -16.76 -8.71 -20.97
C HIS A 310 -15.45 -8.01 -21.38
N VAL A 311 -14.34 -8.76 -21.44
CA VAL A 311 -12.98 -8.25 -21.77
C VAL A 311 -12.41 -8.92 -23.04
N GLN A 312 -13.28 -9.37 -23.95
CA GLN A 312 -12.84 -10.01 -25.20
C GLN A 312 -11.89 -9.08 -25.98
N ASN A 313 -10.86 -9.66 -26.61
CA ASN A 313 -9.85 -8.95 -27.40
C ASN A 313 -8.98 -7.95 -26.62
N ILE A 314 -8.98 -8.00 -25.29
CA ILE A 314 -8.04 -7.27 -24.46
C ILE A 314 -6.95 -8.20 -23.96
N THR A 315 -5.70 -7.79 -24.17
CA THR A 315 -4.53 -8.47 -23.59
C THR A 315 -4.48 -8.17 -22.11
N PHE A 316 -4.47 -9.23 -21.30
CA PHE A 316 -4.28 -9.10 -19.86
C PHE A 316 -2.82 -8.74 -19.56
N ASN A 317 -2.60 -7.53 -19.07
CA ASN A 317 -1.28 -7.06 -18.67
C ASN A 317 -1.02 -7.42 -17.21
N VAL A 318 -0.41 -8.59 -17.01
CA VAL A 318 0.18 -8.97 -15.73
C VAL A 318 1.28 -7.98 -15.39
N PHE A 319 1.35 -7.60 -14.12
CA PHE A 319 2.36 -6.68 -13.63
C PHE A 319 3.78 -7.16 -13.98
N LYS A 320 4.44 -6.46 -14.91
CA LYS A 320 5.88 -6.56 -15.14
C LYS A 320 6.56 -5.39 -14.45
N PHE A 321 7.00 -5.60 -13.21
CA PHE A 321 7.57 -4.56 -12.33
C PHE A 321 8.59 -3.68 -13.08
N GLU A 322 9.52 -4.30 -13.83
CA GLU A 322 10.59 -3.59 -14.56
C GLU A 322 10.10 -2.70 -15.71
N ILE A 323 9.02 -3.08 -16.40
CA ILE A 323 8.45 -2.33 -17.53
C ILE A 323 7.52 -1.22 -17.03
N ASN A 324 6.78 -1.48 -15.95
CA ASN A 324 5.78 -0.55 -15.45
C ASN A 324 6.37 0.56 -14.56
N VAL A 325 7.45 0.30 -13.83
CA VAL A 325 8.04 1.30 -12.93
C VAL A 325 8.62 2.51 -13.67
N GLN A 326 9.00 2.37 -14.95
CA GLN A 326 9.54 3.49 -15.75
C GLN A 326 8.59 4.69 -15.80
N ASP A 327 7.29 4.44 -15.91
CA ASP A 327 6.26 5.49 -15.94
C ASP A 327 6.05 6.16 -14.57
N PHE A 328 6.54 5.55 -13.49
CA PHE A 328 6.33 5.98 -12.09
C PHE A 328 7.63 6.34 -11.36
N LEU A 329 8.78 6.34 -12.03
CA LEU A 329 10.09 6.56 -11.39
C LEU A 329 10.14 7.87 -10.58
N GLU A 330 9.48 8.91 -11.06
CA GLU A 330 9.45 10.20 -10.38
C GLU A 330 8.41 10.28 -9.26
N ASP A 331 7.34 9.47 -9.33
CA ASP A 331 6.22 9.52 -8.39
C ASP A 331 6.43 8.60 -7.18
N LEU A 332 7.17 7.49 -7.36
CA LEU A 332 7.29 6.41 -6.37
C LEU A 332 7.81 6.92 -5.03
N MET A 333 8.76 7.86 -5.02
CA MET A 333 9.41 8.33 -3.79
C MET A 333 8.82 9.62 -3.21
N LYS A 334 7.85 10.25 -3.88
CA LYS A 334 7.11 11.41 -3.35
C LYS A 334 6.10 10.95 -2.28
N ASP A 335 6.03 11.65 -1.15
CA ASP A 335 5.05 11.33 -0.11
C ASP A 335 3.69 12.00 -0.35
N VAL A 336 2.67 11.56 0.40
CA VAL A 336 1.32 12.13 0.41
C VAL A 336 0.89 12.58 1.82
N ALA A 337 1.86 13.00 2.66
CA ALA A 337 1.62 13.30 4.07
C ALA A 337 0.56 14.39 4.26
N ALA A 338 0.69 15.51 3.55
CA ALA A 338 -0.24 16.63 3.64
C ALA A 338 -1.68 16.24 3.28
N TRP A 339 -1.85 15.32 2.32
CA TRP A 339 -3.17 14.83 1.91
C TRP A 339 -3.78 13.95 3.00
N ILE A 340 -2.98 13.08 3.60
CA ILE A 340 -3.42 12.24 4.72
C ILE A 340 -3.80 13.10 5.92
N GLU A 341 -3.01 14.13 6.26
CA GLU A 341 -3.31 15.07 7.35
C GLU A 341 -4.64 15.79 7.11
N GLN A 342 -4.85 16.32 5.91
CA GLN A 342 -6.09 16.97 5.52
C GLN A 342 -7.29 16.01 5.65
N LEU A 343 -7.15 14.77 5.17
CA LEU A 343 -8.21 13.77 5.22
C LEU A 343 -8.49 13.31 6.64
N LEU A 344 -7.47 13.12 7.49
CA LEU A 344 -7.62 12.77 8.91
C LEU A 344 -8.39 13.83 9.69
N ASN A 345 -8.38 15.09 9.28
CA ASN A 345 -9.20 16.12 9.92
C ASN A 345 -10.70 15.95 9.63
N LYS A 346 -11.09 15.08 8.68
CA LYS A 346 -12.49 14.88 8.27
C LYS A 346 -12.98 13.44 8.41
N TYR A 347 -12.12 12.47 8.10
CA TYR A 347 -12.48 11.07 7.96
C TYR A 347 -11.66 10.17 8.87
N PRO A 348 -12.26 9.11 9.46
CA PRO A 348 -11.49 8.02 10.04
C PRO A 348 -10.65 7.33 8.96
N ILE A 349 -9.39 7.06 9.28
CA ILE A 349 -8.48 6.28 8.44
C ILE A 349 -7.87 5.15 9.26
N LEU A 350 -8.05 3.92 8.79
CA LEU A 350 -7.38 2.74 9.33
C LEU A 350 -6.13 2.45 8.50
N PHE A 351 -4.98 2.43 9.16
CA PHE A 351 -3.76 1.84 8.65
C PHE A 351 -3.56 0.48 9.32
N TYR A 352 -3.51 -0.60 8.55
CA TYR A 352 -3.11 -1.89 9.08
C TYR A 352 -1.83 -2.37 8.39
N THR A 353 -0.96 -3.03 9.14
CA THR A 353 0.31 -3.54 8.62
C THR A 353 0.53 -4.97 9.12
N GLY A 354 0.86 -5.86 8.19
CA GLY A 354 1.33 -7.19 8.55
C GLY A 354 2.69 -7.16 9.23
N HIS A 355 2.82 -7.94 10.30
CA HIS A 355 4.04 -8.01 11.12
C HIS A 355 5.32 -8.34 10.35
N TRP A 356 5.20 -9.13 9.28
CA TRP A 356 6.29 -9.74 8.53
C TRP A 356 6.60 -9.04 7.20
N ASP A 357 6.00 -7.89 6.94
CA ASP A 357 6.27 -7.11 5.73
C ASP A 357 7.59 -6.35 5.84
N ILE A 358 8.48 -6.53 4.86
CA ILE A 358 9.75 -5.78 4.75
C ILE A 358 9.56 -4.49 3.94
N VAL A 359 8.64 -4.46 2.98
CA VAL A 359 8.45 -3.32 2.07
C VAL A 359 7.79 -2.15 2.80
N ALA A 360 6.75 -2.42 3.57
CA ALA A 360 6.09 -1.44 4.44
C ALA A 360 6.13 -1.92 5.89
N THR A 361 7.35 -1.98 6.44
CA THR A 361 7.57 -2.44 7.82
C THR A 361 6.67 -1.70 8.81
N TYR A 362 6.17 -2.42 9.82
CA TYR A 362 5.35 -1.81 10.86
C TYR A 362 6.07 -0.67 11.59
N ILE A 363 7.37 -0.80 11.85
CA ILE A 363 8.15 0.26 12.50
C ILE A 363 8.34 1.49 11.60
N GLY A 364 8.46 1.30 10.28
CA GLY A 364 8.45 2.39 9.31
C GLY A 364 7.08 3.06 9.22
N THR A 365 6.01 2.27 9.15
CA THR A 365 4.63 2.79 9.12
C THR A 365 4.33 3.61 10.37
N THR A 366 4.61 3.09 11.55
CA THR A 366 4.38 3.81 12.81
C THR A 366 5.24 5.06 12.94
N THR A 367 6.46 5.06 12.41
CA THR A 367 7.30 6.26 12.33
C THR A 367 6.65 7.34 11.47
N ALA A 368 6.10 6.96 10.31
CA ALA A 368 5.34 7.86 9.44
C ALA A 368 4.05 8.38 10.11
N LEU A 369 3.24 7.50 10.71
CA LEU A 369 1.98 7.91 11.34
C LEU A 369 2.22 8.85 12.53
N ARG A 370 3.30 8.68 13.29
CA ARG A 370 3.66 9.55 14.42
C ARG A 370 4.10 10.94 14.00
N SER A 371 4.65 11.09 12.78
CA SER A 371 5.09 12.38 12.25
C SER A 371 3.94 13.22 11.68
N LEU A 372 2.78 12.63 11.40
CA LEU A 372 1.62 13.35 10.86
C LEU A 372 1.09 14.41 11.85
N ASN A 373 0.72 15.56 11.31
CA ASN A 373 0.13 16.68 12.02
C ASN A 373 -1.34 16.89 11.66
N PHE A 374 -2.23 16.40 12.52
CA PHE A 374 -3.69 16.52 12.39
C PHE A 374 -4.31 16.77 13.77
N ILE A 375 -5.61 17.10 13.82
CA ILE A 375 -6.32 17.46 15.07
C ILE A 375 -6.14 16.41 16.18
N GLY A 376 -6.09 15.12 15.82
CA GLY A 376 -5.91 14.01 16.75
C GLY A 376 -4.46 13.56 16.99
N SER A 377 -3.46 14.25 16.43
CA SER A 377 -2.06 13.79 16.42
C SER A 377 -1.46 13.64 17.82
N HIS A 378 -1.71 14.58 18.74
CA HIS A 378 -1.26 14.48 20.12
C HIS A 378 -1.87 13.27 20.84
N LYS A 379 -3.19 13.06 20.67
CA LYS A 379 -3.90 11.91 21.23
C LYS A 379 -3.33 10.60 20.70
N TYR A 380 -3.04 10.53 19.39
CA TYR A 380 -2.42 9.34 18.82
C TYR A 380 -0.99 9.12 19.34
N ARG A 381 -0.14 10.16 19.39
CA ARG A 381 1.24 10.02 19.87
C ARG A 381 1.34 9.48 21.29
N THR A 382 0.40 9.90 22.16
CA THR A 382 0.33 9.55 23.58
C THR A 382 -0.54 8.33 23.89
N ALA A 383 -1.35 7.84 22.94
CA ALA A 383 -2.20 6.67 23.15
C ALA A 383 -1.38 5.40 23.44
N LYS A 384 -1.87 4.62 24.40
CA LYS A 384 -1.35 3.27 24.68
C LYS A 384 -1.84 2.30 23.61
N ARG A 385 -0.95 1.41 23.18
CA ARG A 385 -1.28 0.27 22.31
C ARG A 385 -2.02 -0.78 23.12
N ARG A 386 -3.00 -1.46 22.51
CA ARG A 386 -3.80 -2.52 23.16
C ARG A 386 -3.71 -3.83 22.40
N PHE A 387 -3.90 -4.93 23.11
CA PHE A 387 -4.01 -6.26 22.51
C PHE A 387 -5.35 -6.42 21.80
N TRP A 388 -5.32 -7.10 20.66
CA TRP A 388 -6.49 -7.47 19.88
C TRP A 388 -6.55 -9.00 19.75
N TYR A 389 -7.66 -9.57 20.20
CA TYR A 389 -7.97 -10.98 20.06
C TYR A 389 -9.09 -11.24 19.04
N VAL A 390 -9.00 -12.36 18.32
CA VAL A 390 -10.08 -12.91 17.49
C VAL A 390 -10.25 -14.38 17.88
N ASP A 391 -11.45 -14.75 18.29
CA ASP A 391 -11.79 -16.12 18.70
C ASP A 391 -10.82 -16.70 19.75
N GLY A 392 -10.37 -15.86 20.70
CA GLY A 392 -9.43 -16.22 21.77
C GLY A 392 -7.95 -16.13 21.41
N GLU A 393 -7.62 -15.97 20.13
CA GLU A 393 -6.23 -15.87 19.64
C GLU A 393 -5.76 -14.42 19.55
N LEU A 394 -4.52 -14.14 19.97
CA LEU A 394 -3.91 -12.81 19.84
C LEU A 394 -3.64 -12.51 18.36
N ALA A 395 -4.60 -11.85 17.70
CA ALA A 395 -4.54 -11.47 16.29
C ALA A 395 -3.55 -10.32 16.05
N GLY A 396 -3.38 -9.44 17.05
CA GLY A 396 -2.37 -8.40 16.97
C GLY A 396 -2.60 -7.27 17.96
N TYR A 397 -2.38 -6.04 17.51
CA TYR A 397 -2.36 -4.90 18.39
C TYR A 397 -2.92 -3.66 17.71
N ILE A 398 -3.65 -2.84 18.46
CA ILE A 398 -4.32 -1.66 17.94
C ILE A 398 -3.91 -0.43 18.73
N LYS A 399 -3.80 0.70 18.03
CA LYS A 399 -3.59 2.02 18.62
C LYS A 399 -4.44 3.04 17.87
N GLU A 400 -5.09 3.95 18.58
CA GLU A 400 -5.96 4.96 17.97
C GLU A 400 -5.79 6.34 18.61
N GLY A 401 -6.00 7.38 17.80
CA GLY A 401 -6.06 8.75 18.28
C GLY A 401 -6.76 9.67 17.29
N GLY A 402 -7.87 10.27 17.74
CA GLY A 402 -8.77 11.02 16.87
C GLY A 402 -9.25 10.14 15.71
N ASN A 403 -9.05 10.62 14.49
CA ASN A 403 -9.45 9.90 13.28
C ASN A 403 -8.44 8.84 12.80
N LEU A 404 -7.23 8.80 13.36
CA LEU A 404 -6.21 7.83 12.94
C LEU A 404 -6.31 6.55 13.77
N LYS A 405 -6.47 5.42 13.07
CA LYS A 405 -6.49 4.06 13.64
C LYS A 405 -5.35 3.27 13.04
N GLU A 406 -4.61 2.57 13.88
CA GLU A 406 -3.43 1.80 13.53
C GLU A 406 -3.62 0.37 14.04
N ALA A 407 -3.32 -0.62 13.21
CA ALA A 407 -3.32 -2.03 13.60
C ALA A 407 -2.07 -2.74 13.08
N LEU A 408 -1.41 -3.52 13.96
CA LEU A 408 -0.51 -4.58 13.53
C LEU A 408 -1.29 -5.88 13.47
N ILE A 409 -1.17 -6.61 12.35
CA ILE A 409 -1.71 -7.96 12.19
C ILE A 409 -0.54 -8.94 12.35
N ARG A 410 -0.58 -9.79 13.37
CA ARG A 410 0.45 -10.81 13.58
C ARG A 410 0.44 -11.82 12.45
N ASN A 411 1.57 -12.49 12.22
CA ASN A 411 1.69 -13.61 11.29
C ASN A 411 1.21 -13.29 9.85
N ALA A 412 1.28 -12.03 9.44
CA ALA A 412 0.92 -11.55 8.12
C ALA A 412 2.08 -10.76 7.53
N GLY A 413 2.33 -10.90 6.23
CA GLY A 413 3.27 -10.10 5.45
C GLY A 413 2.57 -8.92 4.78
N HIS A 414 2.97 -8.65 3.54
CA HIS A 414 2.47 -7.53 2.73
C HIS A 414 0.99 -7.70 2.38
N MET A 415 0.60 -8.89 1.89
CA MET A 415 -0.77 -9.26 1.53
C MET A 415 -1.52 -9.79 2.75
N ALA A 416 -1.75 -8.95 3.76
CA ALA A 416 -2.31 -9.39 5.04
C ALA A 416 -3.67 -10.12 4.93
N PRO A 417 -4.61 -9.78 4.02
CA PRO A 417 -5.83 -10.56 3.86
C PRO A 417 -5.59 -11.97 3.30
N ALA A 418 -4.49 -12.22 2.58
CA ALA A 418 -4.13 -13.56 2.12
C ALA A 418 -3.51 -14.40 3.25
N ASP A 419 -2.60 -13.82 4.03
CA ASP A 419 -1.92 -14.52 5.13
C ASP A 419 -2.82 -14.74 6.35
N GLN A 420 -3.66 -13.76 6.68
CA GLN A 420 -4.56 -13.79 7.85
C GLN A 420 -5.99 -13.35 7.48
N PRO A 421 -6.72 -14.17 6.69
CA PRO A 421 -8.01 -13.78 6.12
C PRO A 421 -9.10 -13.52 7.16
N LEU A 422 -9.19 -14.35 8.21
CA LEU A 422 -10.18 -14.18 9.28
C LEU A 422 -9.90 -12.90 10.08
N TRP A 423 -8.66 -12.70 10.52
CA TRP A 423 -8.30 -11.56 11.35
C TRP A 423 -8.48 -10.25 10.58
N THR A 424 -8.03 -10.20 9.33
CA THR A 424 -8.21 -9.02 8.49
C THR A 424 -9.69 -8.74 8.26
N TYR A 425 -10.52 -9.74 7.94
CA TYR A 425 -11.96 -9.54 7.78
C TYR A 425 -12.62 -8.98 9.05
N LYS A 426 -12.28 -9.52 10.24
CA LYS A 426 -12.80 -9.02 11.53
C LYS A 426 -12.35 -7.60 11.85
N LEU A 427 -11.10 -7.25 11.54
CA LEU A 427 -10.58 -5.89 11.73
C LEU A 427 -11.36 -4.87 10.90
N ILE A 428 -11.54 -5.17 9.61
CA ILE A 428 -12.27 -4.32 8.66
C ILE A 428 -13.73 -4.17 9.10
N THR A 429 -14.37 -5.28 9.49
CA THR A 429 -15.74 -5.23 9.99
C THR A 429 -15.88 -4.39 11.25
N SER A 430 -14.94 -4.48 12.17
CA SER A 430 -14.98 -3.64 13.35
C SER A 430 -14.78 -2.16 13.04
N PHE A 431 -13.86 -1.83 12.14
CA PHE A 431 -13.63 -0.44 11.72
C PHE A 431 -14.85 0.17 11.04
N ILE A 432 -15.49 -0.59 10.15
CA ILE A 432 -16.66 -0.13 9.39
C ILE A 432 -17.90 -0.04 10.28
N ASN A 433 -18.07 -0.94 11.24
CA ASN A 433 -19.24 -0.89 12.12
C ASN A 433 -19.11 0.13 13.27
N ASN A 434 -17.88 0.54 13.62
CA ASN A 434 -17.64 1.35 14.82
C ASN A 434 -16.49 2.38 14.64
N HIS A 435 -16.70 3.35 13.75
CA HIS A 435 -15.70 4.38 13.39
C HIS A 435 -15.13 5.16 14.58
N SER A 436 -15.95 5.33 15.62
CA SER A 436 -15.63 6.14 16.79
C SER A 436 -14.66 5.46 17.74
N ASN A 437 -14.70 4.12 17.83
CA ASN A 437 -13.86 3.35 18.74
C ASN A 437 -13.78 1.88 18.33
N ILE A 438 -12.74 1.52 17.59
CA ILE A 438 -12.55 0.13 17.14
C ILE A 438 -12.22 -0.81 18.32
N LEU A 439 -11.66 -0.26 19.40
CA LEU A 439 -11.22 -1.01 20.58
C LEU A 439 -12.40 -1.61 21.36
N THR A 440 -13.53 -0.90 21.48
CA THR A 440 -14.72 -1.40 22.21
C THR A 440 -15.28 -2.70 21.66
N THR A 441 -15.20 -2.90 20.34
CA THR A 441 -15.69 -4.10 19.66
C THR A 441 -14.72 -5.26 19.79
N ILE A 442 -13.43 -4.95 19.96
CA ILE A 442 -12.34 -5.89 19.71
C ILE A 442 -11.68 -6.42 21.00
N CYS A 443 -11.59 -5.61 22.06
CA CYS A 443 -10.78 -5.93 23.24
C CYS A 443 -11.54 -6.67 24.37
N ARG A 444 -12.62 -7.41 24.07
CA ARG A 444 -13.52 -8.02 25.08
C ARG A 444 -12.93 -9.14 25.95
N HIS A 445 -11.62 -9.37 25.95
CA HIS A 445 -10.93 -10.26 26.89
C HIS A 445 -9.72 -9.52 27.47
N GLU A 446 -9.98 -8.58 28.37
CA GLU A 446 -8.98 -8.27 29.39
C GLU A 446 -8.95 -9.48 30.32
N ARG A 447 -7.97 -10.37 30.13
CA ARG A 447 -7.53 -11.24 31.24
C ARG A 447 -7.22 -10.30 32.40
N GLU A 448 -7.71 -10.67 33.57
CA GLU A 448 -7.38 -10.05 34.85
C GLU A 448 -5.91 -9.63 34.83
N SER A 449 -5.70 -8.36 35.14
CA SER A 449 -4.41 -7.72 35.28
C SER A 449 -3.42 -8.68 35.90
N LEU A 450 -2.40 -9.08 35.13
CA LEU A 450 -1.11 -9.37 35.74
C LEU A 450 -0.77 -8.09 36.51
N GLU A 451 -0.77 -8.18 37.84
CA GLU A 451 -0.23 -7.15 38.70
C GLU A 451 1.11 -6.75 38.12
N PHE A 452 1.16 -5.54 37.54
CA PHE A 452 2.44 -4.90 37.39
C PHE A 452 2.99 -4.82 38.81
N ILE A 453 4.17 -5.38 39.02
CA ILE A 453 5.01 -4.98 40.14
C ILE A 453 5.24 -3.49 39.89
N GLU A 454 4.36 -2.65 40.46
CA GLU A 454 4.74 -1.29 40.82
C GLU A 454 5.94 -1.48 41.74
N LEU A 455 7.11 -1.09 41.25
CA LEU A 455 8.21 -0.75 42.14
C LEU A 455 7.69 0.40 43.00
N THR A 456 7.04 0.07 44.10
CA THR A 456 6.69 1.00 45.16
C THR A 456 7.98 1.61 45.63
N SER A 457 8.05 2.93 45.60
CA SER A 457 9.16 3.76 46.03
C SER A 457 9.32 3.74 47.55
N GLU A 458 9.56 2.56 48.09
CA GLU A 458 9.96 2.33 49.49
C GLU A 458 11.19 1.42 49.44
N ASP A 459 12.30 1.98 48.95
CA ASP A 459 13.63 1.68 49.44
C ASP A 459 14.54 2.84 49.06
N GLU A 460 15.26 3.31 50.06
CA GLU A 460 16.02 4.55 50.09
C GLU A 460 17.17 4.58 49.06
N ASP A 461 17.48 5.80 48.61
CA ASP A 461 18.73 6.22 47.95
C ASP A 461 18.92 5.95 46.44
N HIS A 462 18.17 6.69 45.60
CA HIS A 462 18.42 6.79 44.14
C HIS A 462 19.12 8.08 43.71
N THR A 463 19.69 8.84 44.65
CA THR A 463 20.52 10.02 44.36
C THR A 463 21.98 9.70 44.06
N ASP A 464 22.48 8.53 44.47
CA ASP A 464 23.89 8.15 44.31
C ASP A 464 24.20 7.46 42.97
N VAL A 465 23.32 6.60 42.45
CA VAL A 465 23.61 5.82 41.23
C VAL A 465 23.71 6.69 39.98
N ALA A 466 22.84 7.70 39.83
CA ALA A 466 22.91 8.62 38.70
C ALA A 466 24.17 9.50 38.75
N THR A 467 24.64 9.84 39.96
CA THR A 467 25.83 10.64 40.21
C THR A 467 27.11 9.82 39.99
N GLU A 468 27.14 8.56 40.42
CA GLU A 468 28.22 7.62 40.14
C GLU A 468 28.36 7.31 38.64
N ILE A 469 27.24 7.12 37.93
CA ILE A 469 27.27 6.91 36.48
C ILE A 469 27.79 8.15 35.76
N ASN A 470 27.36 9.34 36.16
CA ASN A 470 27.85 10.59 35.55
C ASN A 470 29.35 10.79 35.82
N ASN A 471 29.81 10.53 37.04
CA ASN A 471 31.22 10.63 37.40
C ASN A 471 32.08 9.59 36.66
N ALA A 472 31.60 8.35 36.53
CA ALA A 472 32.29 7.30 35.78
C ALA A 472 32.41 7.63 34.27
N ILE A 473 31.38 8.26 33.69
CA ILE A 473 31.40 8.73 32.29
C ILE A 473 32.38 9.90 32.14
N VAL A 474 32.36 10.88 33.04
CA VAL A 474 33.27 12.03 33.01
C VAL A 474 34.73 11.60 33.17
N THR A 475 35.04 10.66 34.06
CA THR A 475 36.40 10.12 34.23
C THR A 475 36.88 9.34 33.00
N LYS A 476 36.00 8.57 32.33
CA LYS A 476 36.35 7.88 31.07
C LYS A 476 36.61 8.86 29.91
N VAL A 477 35.83 9.93 29.82
CA VAL A 477 35.96 10.97 28.77
C VAL A 477 37.20 11.85 28.99
N LEU A 478 37.60 12.10 30.23
CA LEU A 478 38.82 12.84 30.54
C LEU A 478 40.08 12.01 30.28
N ASN A 479 40.06 10.71 30.59
CA ASN A 479 41.20 9.82 30.34
C ASN A 479 41.42 9.56 28.85
N SER A 480 40.37 9.53 28.02
CA SER A 480 40.51 9.37 26.56
C SER A 480 41.06 10.61 25.84
N LYS A 481 41.09 11.79 26.50
CA LYS A 481 41.63 13.04 25.93
C LYS A 481 43.11 13.29 26.27
N ILE A 482 43.71 12.49 27.16
CA ILE A 482 45.12 12.64 27.58
C ILE A 482 46.08 11.78 26.73
N GLU A 483 45.59 10.75 26.01
CA GLU A 483 46.44 9.86 25.19
C GLU A 483 46.59 10.28 23.71
N GLY A 484 45.84 11.28 23.24
CA GLY A 484 45.85 11.74 21.85
C GLY A 484 46.84 12.87 21.55
N GLY A 485 48.13 12.63 21.79
CA GLY A 485 49.21 13.58 21.46
C GLY A 485 49.33 13.82 19.94
N ILE A 486 49.26 15.09 19.55
CA ILE A 486 49.42 15.63 18.20
C ILE A 486 50.80 15.29 17.64
N ASN A 487 50.89 14.85 16.38
CA ASN A 487 52.08 15.07 15.57
C ASN A 487 51.74 15.34 14.10
N SER A 488 52.20 16.49 13.62
CA SER A 488 52.05 17.04 12.27
C SER A 488 53.28 16.75 11.41
N ASN A 489 53.03 16.41 10.13
CA ASN A 489 53.87 16.61 8.91
C ASN A 489 54.01 15.31 8.10
N VAL A 490 53.57 15.32 6.83
CA VAL A 490 54.42 15.37 5.61
C VAL A 490 53.50 15.59 4.40
N ALA A 491 53.93 16.50 3.52
CA ALA A 491 53.28 16.93 2.30
C ALA A 491 53.76 16.16 1.05
N ASN A 492 52.98 16.33 -0.03
CA ASN A 492 53.31 16.17 -1.46
C ASN A 492 53.51 14.74 -2.01
N ASP A 493 52.64 14.33 -2.93
CA ASP A 493 53.03 14.37 -4.36
C ASP A 493 51.82 14.36 -5.30
N ALA A 494 51.93 15.13 -6.38
CA ALA A 494 50.96 15.22 -7.46
C ALA A 494 51.44 14.39 -8.66
N GLY A 495 50.57 13.52 -9.18
CA GLY A 495 50.79 12.77 -10.42
C GLY A 495 49.51 12.74 -11.23
N SER A 496 49.52 13.47 -12.34
CA SER A 496 48.47 13.60 -13.33
C SER A 496 48.25 12.32 -14.13
N ASP A 497 47.01 11.85 -14.21
CA ASP A 497 46.37 11.31 -15.43
C ASP A 497 44.88 11.13 -15.12
N ILE A 498 44.02 11.97 -15.70
CA ILE A 498 42.57 11.87 -15.54
C ILE A 498 42.02 11.12 -16.76
N PRO A 499 41.55 9.86 -16.60
CA PRO A 499 40.77 9.23 -17.65
C PRO A 499 39.41 9.94 -17.72
N THR A 500 38.91 10.18 -18.93
CA THR A 500 37.54 10.63 -19.15
C THR A 500 36.57 9.60 -18.56
N MET A 501 36.08 9.88 -17.35
CA MET A 501 35.10 9.06 -16.66
C MET A 501 33.74 9.13 -17.34
N ASN A 502 33.06 8.00 -17.44
CA ASN A 502 31.70 7.97 -17.93
C ASN A 502 30.74 8.53 -16.86
N THR A 503 29.51 8.86 -17.26
CA THR A 503 28.55 9.53 -16.38
C THR A 503 28.25 8.74 -15.10
N GLU A 504 28.32 7.40 -15.11
CA GLU A 504 28.08 6.57 -13.92
C GLU A 504 29.23 6.65 -12.91
N GLU A 505 30.48 6.73 -13.38
CA GLU A 505 31.66 6.92 -12.52
C GLU A 505 31.66 8.30 -11.86
N VAL A 506 31.18 9.33 -12.57
CA VAL A 506 30.99 10.69 -12.01
C VAL A 506 29.92 10.68 -10.91
N TYR A 507 28.82 9.94 -11.11
CA TYR A 507 27.80 9.78 -10.05
C TYR A 507 28.36 9.02 -8.85
N PHE A 508 29.14 7.97 -9.07
CA PHE A 508 29.77 7.21 -8.00
C PHE A 508 30.72 8.09 -7.18
N LEU A 509 31.54 8.92 -7.83
CA LEU A 509 32.43 9.88 -7.16
C LEU A 509 31.70 10.97 -6.41
N ILE A 510 30.60 11.51 -6.95
CA ILE A 510 29.77 12.49 -6.24
C ILE A 510 29.14 11.87 -4.99
N ILE A 511 28.61 10.65 -5.11
CA ILE A 511 28.04 9.90 -3.99
C ILE A 511 29.11 9.58 -2.95
N TYR A 512 30.28 9.10 -3.37
CA TYR A 512 31.40 8.79 -2.50
C TYR A 512 31.91 10.04 -1.76
N LYS A 513 31.95 11.19 -2.44
CA LYS A 513 32.36 12.47 -1.86
C LYS A 513 31.31 13.02 -0.88
N LEU A 514 30.02 12.84 -1.15
CA LEU A 514 28.94 13.15 -0.21
C LEU A 514 28.98 12.23 1.02
N LEU A 515 29.28 10.95 0.83
CA LEU A 515 29.49 9.97 1.88
C LEU A 515 30.66 10.34 2.80
N ILE A 516 31.81 10.67 2.21
CA ILE A 516 33.00 11.10 2.93
C ILE A 516 32.72 12.41 3.66
N THR A 517 32.04 13.36 3.02
CA THR A 517 31.67 14.64 3.66
C THR A 517 30.72 14.40 4.84
N TYR A 518 29.77 13.46 4.70
CA TYR A 518 28.87 13.04 5.77
C TYR A 518 29.64 12.37 6.93
N LEU A 519 30.50 11.40 6.62
CA LEU A 519 31.33 10.70 7.61
C LEU A 519 32.28 11.66 8.34
N ILE A 520 32.90 12.59 7.61
CA ILE A 520 33.72 13.67 8.20
C ILE A 520 32.87 14.57 9.10
N SER A 521 31.65 14.93 8.70
CA SER A 521 30.77 15.76 9.55
C SER A 521 30.28 15.04 10.82
N LYS A 522 30.20 13.70 10.80
CA LYS A 522 29.92 12.86 11.98
C LYS A 522 31.15 12.64 12.86
N LEU A 523 32.35 12.58 12.28
CA LEU A 523 33.61 12.52 13.02
C LEU A 523 33.98 13.86 13.66
N ALA A 524 33.54 14.98 13.09
CA ALA A 524 33.73 16.33 13.66
C ALA A 524 32.82 16.64 14.86
N THR A 525 31.96 15.71 15.27
CA THR A 525 31.05 15.85 16.44
C THR A 525 31.34 14.86 17.57
N PHE A 526 32.53 14.25 17.61
CA PHE A 526 33.03 13.46 18.74
C PHE A 526 34.25 14.11 19.41
#